data_AF-A0A2T6B811-F1
#
_entry.id   AF-A0A2T6B811-F1
#
_cell.length_a   1.000
_cell.length_b   1.000
_cell.length_c   1.000
_cell.angle_alpha   90.00
_cell.angle_beta   90.00
_cell.angle_gamma   90.00
#
_symmetry.space_group_name_H-M   'P 1'
#
loop_
_entity.id
_entity.type
_entity.pdbx_description
1 polymer ?
#
loop_
_entity_poly.entity_id
_entity_poly.type
_entity_poly.pdbx_seq_one_letter_code
_entity_poly.pdbx_strand_id
1 'polypeptide(L)'
;MIYQRLLAIVLLCIPGAAGIYGWTLMKDVIFNALAGEPFAWFPFIGGLILFLGGLSFVAGFLFYRDAKNNYVQPMLLPRRKKKRKNHSGNDIPKP
;
A
#
# COMPACT_ATOMS: atom_id res chain seq x y z
N MET A 1 0.78 -19.35 -3.15
CA MET A 1 0.41 -18.13 -2.39
C MET A 1 1.61 -17.24 -2.05
N ILE A 2 2.77 -17.77 -1.66
CA ILE A 2 3.99 -16.96 -1.37
C ILE A 2 4.59 -16.30 -2.63
N TYR A 3 4.69 -17.03 -3.75
CA TYR A 3 5.37 -16.54 -4.96
C TYR A 3 4.74 -15.28 -5.57
N GLN A 4 3.41 -15.18 -5.59
CA GLN A 4 2.69 -13.97 -6.04
C GLN A 4 2.95 -12.76 -5.13
N ARG A 5 3.09 -12.99 -3.81
CA ARG A 5 3.41 -11.95 -2.84
C ARG A 5 4.86 -11.48 -2.97
N LEU A 6 5.79 -12.38 -3.28
CA LEU A 6 7.20 -12.07 -3.51
C LEU A 6 7.37 -11.24 -4.79
N LEU A 7 6.73 -11.66 -5.89
CA LEU A 7 6.73 -10.93 -7.17
C LEU A 7 6.20 -9.50 -7.02
N ALA A 8 5.12 -9.32 -6.25
CA ALA A 8 4.58 -8.00 -5.92
C ALA A 8 5.62 -7.09 -5.22
N ILE A 9 6.41 -7.64 -4.29
CA ILE A 9 7.42 -6.88 -3.54
C ILE A 9 8.64 -6.58 -4.42
N VAL A 10 9.07 -7.54 -5.23
CA VAL A 10 10.18 -7.35 -6.18
C VAL A 10 9.83 -6.29 -7.23
N LEU A 11 8.59 -6.31 -7.75
CA LEU A 11 8.11 -5.32 -8.72
C LEU A 11 7.94 -3.92 -8.10
N LEU A 12 7.66 -3.84 -6.79
CA LEU A 12 7.63 -2.59 -6.01
C LEU A 12 9.05 -2.03 -5.74
N CYS A 13 10.06 -2.90 -5.74
CA CYS A 13 11.43 -2.50 -5.43
C CYS A 13 12.03 -1.58 -6.50
N ILE A 14 11.69 -1.81 -7.78
CA ILE A 14 12.15 -1.01 -8.93
C ILE A 14 11.73 0.47 -8.82
N PRO A 15 10.44 0.81 -8.69
CA PRO A 15 9.99 2.20 -8.53
C PRO A 15 10.37 2.79 -7.17
N GLY A 16 10.49 1.97 -6.12
CA GLY A 16 11.03 2.40 -4.83
C GLY A 16 12.48 2.88 -4.93
N ALA A 17 13.33 2.11 -5.60
CA ALA A 17 14.73 2.48 -5.86
C ALA A 17 14.82 3.73 -6.74
N ALA A 18 13.97 3.85 -7.77
CA ALA A 18 13.88 5.06 -8.59
C ALA A 18 13.49 6.28 -7.75
N GLY A 19 12.56 6.15 -6.79
CA GLY A 19 12.21 7.24 -5.88
C GLY A 19 13.39 7.70 -5.01
N ILE A 20 14.16 6.75 -4.45
CA ILE A 20 15.37 7.06 -3.66
C ILE A 20 16.43 7.77 -4.52
N TYR A 21 16.58 7.33 -5.78
CA TYR A 21 17.47 7.98 -6.74
C TYR A 21 17.01 9.41 -7.08
N GLY A 22 15.70 9.64 -7.26
CA GLY A 22 15.13 10.97 -7.45
C GLY A 22 15.39 11.90 -6.27
N TRP A 23 15.22 11.42 -5.02
CA TRP A 23 15.57 12.16 -3.81
C TRP A 23 17.08 12.51 -3.76
N THR A 24 17.92 11.57 -4.19
CA THR A 24 19.37 11.75 -4.25
C THR A 24 19.74 12.89 -5.21
N LEU A 25 19.10 12.99 -6.38
CA LEU A 25 19.29 14.13 -7.28
C LEU A 25 18.84 15.44 -6.64
N MET A 26 17.71 15.44 -5.93
CA MET A 26 17.20 16.67 -5.28
C MET A 26 18.15 17.19 -4.20
N LYS A 27 18.72 16.31 -3.36
CA LYS A 27 19.74 16.73 -2.38
C LYS A 27 20.96 17.30 -3.08
N ASP A 28 21.41 16.71 -4.19
CA ASP A 28 22.63 17.15 -4.88
C ASP A 28 22.45 18.55 -5.47
N VAL A 29 21.26 18.85 -6.01
CA VAL A 29 20.95 20.22 -6.46
C VAL A 29 20.91 21.20 -5.30
N ILE A 30 20.33 20.82 -4.15
CA ILE A 30 20.28 21.68 -2.96
C ILE A 30 21.69 21.94 -2.41
N PHE A 31 22.54 20.91 -2.34
CA PHE A 31 23.93 21.05 -1.89
C PHE A 31 24.76 21.90 -2.86
N ASN A 32 24.59 21.71 -4.17
CA ASN A 32 25.26 22.56 -5.17
C ASN A 32 24.80 24.01 -5.07
N ALA A 33 23.50 24.25 -4.88
CA ALA A 33 22.97 25.60 -4.68
C ALA A 33 23.53 26.26 -3.41
N LEU A 34 23.71 25.50 -2.32
CA LEU A 34 24.35 25.99 -1.09
C LEU A 34 25.85 26.23 -1.27
N ALA A 35 26.52 25.47 -2.13
CA ALA A 35 27.94 25.61 -2.46
C ALA A 35 28.24 26.82 -3.37
N GLY A 36 27.22 27.54 -3.84
CA GLY A 36 27.36 28.71 -4.71
C GLY A 36 27.33 28.39 -6.21
N GLU A 37 27.06 27.14 -6.59
CA GLU A 37 26.87 26.74 -7.98
C GLU A 37 25.47 27.15 -8.48
N PRO A 38 25.31 27.42 -9.80
CA PRO A 38 24.03 27.77 -10.38
C PRO A 38 23.00 26.65 -10.18
N PHE A 39 21.78 27.05 -9.79
CA PHE A 39 20.70 26.10 -9.48
C PHE A 39 20.34 25.27 -10.71
N ALA A 40 20.60 23.97 -10.64
CA ALA A 40 20.35 23.05 -11.75
C ALA A 40 18.88 22.62 -11.78
N TRP A 41 18.04 23.41 -12.44
CA TRP A 41 16.60 23.15 -12.58
C TRP A 41 16.27 21.82 -13.28
N PHE A 42 17.10 21.41 -14.24
CA PHE A 42 16.89 20.17 -15.02
C PHE A 42 16.98 18.90 -14.15
N PRO A 43 18.06 18.66 -13.37
CA PRO A 43 18.11 17.55 -12.44
C PRO A 43 17.13 17.68 -11.28
N PHE A 44 16.75 18.91 -10.88
CA PHE A 44 15.72 19.12 -9.85
C PHE A 44 14.35 18.61 -10.30
N ILE A 45 13.90 19.03 -11.49
CA ILE A 45 12.62 18.60 -12.07
C ILE A 45 12.67 17.11 -12.41
N GLY A 46 13.79 16.62 -12.95
CA GLY A 46 13.99 15.20 -13.20
C GLY A 46 13.90 14.36 -11.91
N GLY A 47 14.56 14.80 -10.85
CA GLY A 47 14.49 14.19 -9.52
C GLY A 47 13.09 14.24 -8.92
N LEU A 48 12.39 15.38 -9.05
CA LEU A 48 11.01 15.55 -8.61
C LEU A 48 10.06 14.57 -9.31
N ILE A 49 10.17 14.43 -10.64
CA ILE A 49 9.33 13.52 -11.43
C ILE A 49 9.66 12.07 -11.08
N LEU A 50 10.94 11.70 -10.92
CA LEU A 50 11.31 10.34 -10.49
C LEU A 50 10.79 10.03 -9.08
N PHE A 51 10.87 11.01 -8.18
CA PHE A 51 10.41 10.87 -6.80
C PHE A 51 8.88 10.74 -6.73
N LEU A 52 8.13 11.66 -7.35
CA LEU A 52 6.66 11.60 -7.40
C LEU A 52 6.18 10.38 -8.21
N GLY A 53 6.85 10.04 -9.30
CA GLY A 53 6.56 8.86 -10.10
C GLY A 53 6.77 7.57 -9.32
N GLY A 54 7.92 7.43 -8.65
CA GLY A 54 8.19 6.29 -7.77
C GLY A 54 7.21 6.22 -6.60
N LEU A 55 6.91 7.35 -5.95
CA LEU A 55 6.02 7.42 -4.80
C LEU A 55 4.56 7.14 -5.18
N SER A 56 4.06 7.72 -6.28
CA SER A 56 2.69 7.49 -6.77
C SER A 56 2.49 6.05 -7.22
N PHE A 57 3.49 5.45 -7.87
CA PHE A 57 3.44 4.04 -8.25
C PHE A 57 3.39 3.14 -7.02
N VAL A 58 4.25 3.39 -6.02
CA VAL A 58 4.27 2.63 -4.77
C VAL A 58 2.97 2.82 -3.99
N ALA A 59 2.49 4.05 -3.83
CA ALA A 59 1.27 4.38 -3.11
C ALA A 59 0.02 3.78 -3.79
N GLY A 60 -0.09 3.90 -5.12
CA GLY A 60 -1.20 3.33 -5.88
C GLY A 60 -1.23 1.80 -5.81
N PHE A 61 -0.06 1.16 -5.95
CA PHE A 61 0.05 -0.30 -5.82
C PHE A 61 -0.25 -0.77 -4.38
N LEU A 62 0.25 -0.05 -3.37
CA LEU A 62 0.00 -0.37 -1.98
C LEU A 62 -1.49 -0.24 -1.65
N PHE A 63 -2.15 0.83 -2.09
CA PHE A 63 -3.57 1.06 -1.90
C PHE A 63 -4.44 -0.02 -2.57
N TYR A 64 -4.17 -0.36 -3.84
CA TYR A 64 -4.89 -1.41 -4.55
C TYR A 64 -4.69 -2.80 -3.91
N ARG A 65 -3.49 -3.08 -3.43
CA ARG A 65 -3.15 -4.36 -2.80
C ARG A 65 -3.70 -4.48 -1.38
N ASP A 66 -3.75 -3.40 -0.62
CA ASP A 66 -4.30 -3.37 0.73
C ASP A 66 -5.85 -3.41 0.71
N ALA A 67 -6.47 -2.74 -0.27
CA ALA A 67 -7.92 -2.79 -0.48
C ALA A 67 -8.46 -4.21 -0.70
N LYS A 68 -7.66 -5.11 -1.29
CA LYS A 68 -8.06 -6.51 -1.55
C LYS A 68 -7.92 -7.43 -0.34
N ASN A 69 -7.15 -7.04 0.68
CA ASN A 69 -6.86 -7.90 1.82
C ASN A 69 -7.85 -7.76 2.99
N ASN A 70 -8.86 -6.88 2.90
CA ASN A 70 -9.98 -6.82 3.84
C ASN A 70 -9.53 -6.99 5.31
N TYR A 71 -8.43 -6.32 5.69
CA TYR A 71 -7.95 -6.27 7.08
C TYR A 71 -8.78 -5.26 7.90
N VAL A 72 -10.06 -5.11 7.56
CA VAL A 72 -11.06 -4.71 8.53
C VAL A 72 -11.13 -5.86 9.52
N GLN A 73 -10.71 -5.56 10.74
CA GLN A 73 -10.70 -6.48 11.86
C GLN A 73 -12.01 -7.29 11.88
N PRO A 74 -11.97 -8.62 12.13
CA PRO A 74 -13.17 -9.40 12.39
C PRO A 74 -13.99 -8.89 13.60
N MET A 75 -13.46 -7.91 14.34
CA MET A 75 -14.18 -7.08 15.31
C MET A 75 -15.38 -6.31 14.71
N LEU A 76 -15.38 -6.02 13.40
CA LEU A 76 -16.49 -5.37 12.67
C LEU A 76 -17.40 -6.35 11.92
N LEU A 77 -17.13 -7.66 11.97
CA LEU A 77 -18.15 -8.62 11.57
C LEU A 77 -19.29 -8.51 12.59
N PRO A 78 -20.53 -8.15 12.20
CA PRO A 78 -21.65 -8.27 13.12
C PRO A 78 -21.68 -9.73 13.55
N ARG A 79 -21.55 -9.97 14.86
CA ARG A 79 -21.67 -11.30 15.49
C ARG A 79 -22.71 -12.08 14.72
N ARG A 80 -22.28 -13.06 13.93
CA ARG A 80 -23.21 -13.95 13.22
C ARG A 80 -24.01 -14.60 14.33
N LYS A 81 -25.25 -14.11 14.53
CA LYS A 81 -26.10 -14.53 15.64
C LYS A 81 -26.11 -16.05 15.58
N LYS A 82 -25.47 -16.68 16.56
CA LYS A 82 -25.48 -18.13 16.76
C LYS A 82 -26.96 -18.50 16.69
N LYS A 83 -27.35 -19.16 15.60
CA LYS A 83 -28.72 -19.62 15.38
C LYS A 83 -29.03 -20.50 16.59
N ARG A 84 -29.74 -19.95 17.58
CA ARG A 84 -30.28 -20.72 18.69
C ARG A 84 -31.10 -21.80 18.01
N LYS A 85 -30.61 -23.04 18.04
CA LYS A 85 -31.44 -24.21 17.81
C LYS A 85 -32.49 -24.14 18.92
N ASN A 86 -33.62 -23.54 18.62
CA ASN A 86 -34.82 -23.75 19.40
C ASN A 86 -35.21 -25.20 19.09
N HIS A 87 -34.61 -26.12 19.84
CA HIS A 87 -35.20 -27.40 20.14
C HIS A 87 -36.39 -27.10 21.07
N SER A 88 -37.44 -26.51 20.50
CA SER A 88 -38.74 -26.50 21.14
C SER A 88 -39.29 -27.88 20.89
N GLY A 89 -39.39 -28.64 21.98
CA GLY A 89 -39.99 -29.97 22.03
C GLY A 89 -41.29 -29.98 21.24
N ASN A 90 -41.36 -30.93 20.32
CA ASN A 90 -42.61 -31.29 19.67
C ASN A 90 -43.28 -32.32 20.59
N ASP A 91 -43.69 -31.86 21.77
CA ASP A 91 -44.45 -32.65 22.75
C ASP A 91 -45.94 -32.44 22.44
N ILE A 92 -46.38 -32.97 21.30
CA ILE A 92 -47.80 -33.12 21.00
C ILE A 92 -48.19 -34.53 21.44
N PRO A 93 -49.01 -34.72 22.49
CA PRO A 93 -49.59 -36.03 22.75
C PRO A 93 -50.54 -36.37 21.59
N LYS A 94 -50.28 -37.50 20.94
CA LYS A 94 -51.20 -38.10 19.96
C LYS A 94 -52.44 -38.63 20.67
N PRO A 95 -53.62 -38.59 20.03
CA PRO A 95 -54.92 -38.92 20.64
C PRO A 95 -55.01 -40.38 21.10
#